data_AF-A0A7C4ITF0-F1
#
_entry.id   AF-A0A7C4ITF0-F1
#
_cell.length_a   1.000
_cell.length_b   1.000
_cell.length_c   1.000
_cell.angle_alpha   90.00
_cell.angle_beta   90.00
_cell.angle_gamma   90.00
#
_symmetry.space_group_name_H-M   'P 1'
#
loop_
_entity.id
_entity.type
_entity.pdbx_description
1 polymer ?
#
loop_
_entity_poly.entity_id
_entity_poly.type
_entity_poly.pdbx_seq_one_letter_code
_entity_poly.pdbx_strand_id
1 'polypeptide(L)'
;MKNMMSRRISLIVILMAVFITACDATVPGPRPTTSPVTPGVSPIASPVSAPASATPFRLERPLRAGVTEIRGTGPAGVPIFIADVTFMGEPLGTGTIGPDGTFVVPVPPLPDGHRVGLALGVLDGTPWKPEDFYLPEYYGTGFMQAPQVGFFHDTVMVGEQ
;
A
#
# COMPACT_ATOMS: atom_id res chain seq x y z
N MET A 1 -45.57 58.88 6.56
CA MET A 1 -44.96 58.40 5.30
C MET A 1 -44.31 59.55 4.55
N LYS A 2 -43.01 59.86 4.71
CA LYS A 2 -42.24 60.55 3.64
C LYS A 2 -40.71 60.68 3.85
N ASN A 3 -40.15 60.25 4.98
CA ASN A 3 -38.83 60.78 5.39
C ASN A 3 -37.72 59.72 5.41
N MET A 4 -38.06 58.44 5.14
CA MET A 4 -37.13 57.31 5.24
C MET A 4 -36.95 56.56 3.90
N MET A 5 -37.24 57.21 2.77
CA MET A 5 -36.92 56.68 1.42
C MET A 5 -35.88 57.57 0.68
N SER A 6 -35.84 58.87 0.99
CA SER A 6 -34.95 59.84 0.32
C SER A 6 -33.46 59.63 0.64
N ARG A 7 -33.11 59.13 1.84
CA ARG A 7 -31.71 58.83 2.22
C ARG A 7 -31.13 57.59 1.56
N ARG A 8 -31.96 56.65 1.09
CA ARG A 8 -31.48 55.45 0.38
C ARG A 8 -31.31 55.71 -1.11
N ILE A 9 -32.18 56.52 -1.72
CA ILE A 9 -32.07 56.91 -3.14
C ILE A 9 -30.89 57.86 -3.37
N SER A 10 -30.60 58.75 -2.41
CA SER A 10 -29.44 59.65 -2.50
C SER A 10 -28.09 58.92 -2.36
N LEU A 11 -28.04 57.73 -1.73
CA LEU A 11 -26.80 56.96 -1.60
C LEU A 11 -26.49 56.11 -2.84
N ILE A 12 -27.52 55.76 -3.64
CA ILE A 12 -27.39 54.91 -4.82
C ILE A 12 -26.95 55.73 -6.06
N VAL A 13 -27.29 57.02 -6.12
CA VAL A 13 -26.94 57.89 -7.27
C VAL A 13 -25.52 58.47 -7.17
N ILE A 14 -24.93 58.56 -5.96
CA ILE A 14 -23.57 59.11 -5.77
C ILE A 14 -22.47 58.05 -5.94
N LEU A 15 -22.80 56.76 -5.92
CA LEU A 15 -21.82 55.67 -6.14
C LEU A 15 -21.65 55.29 -7.63
N MET A 16 -22.39 55.92 -8.53
CA MET A 16 -22.46 55.57 -9.97
C MET A 16 -21.81 56.62 -10.89
N ALA A 17 -20.84 57.39 -10.38
CA ALA A 17 -20.17 58.43 -11.17
C ALA A 17 -18.75 58.74 -10.69
N VAL A 18 -17.85 57.75 -10.61
CA VAL A 18 -16.42 58.01 -10.37
C VAL A 18 -15.55 57.03 -11.17
N PHE A 19 -15.16 57.51 -12.37
CA PHE A 19 -13.94 57.26 -13.15
C PHE A 19 -13.71 55.88 -13.79
N ILE A 20 -14.05 55.84 -15.08
CA ILE A 20 -13.50 54.90 -16.07
C ILE A 20 -12.03 55.27 -16.27
N THR A 21 -11.13 54.62 -15.53
CA THR A 21 -9.69 54.67 -15.83
C THR A 21 -9.41 53.70 -16.96
N ALA A 22 -9.15 54.23 -18.15
CA ALA A 22 -8.58 53.46 -19.25
C ALA A 22 -7.15 53.06 -18.87
N CYS A 23 -6.96 51.79 -18.46
CA CYS A 23 -5.64 51.20 -18.43
C CYS A 23 -5.29 50.78 -19.87
N ASP A 24 -4.47 51.58 -20.53
CA ASP A 24 -3.75 51.19 -21.73
C ASP A 24 -2.65 50.20 -21.32
N ALA A 25 -3.01 48.92 -21.27
CA ALA A 25 -2.05 47.84 -21.05
C ALA A 25 -1.48 47.42 -22.40
N THR A 26 -0.33 47.99 -22.77
CA THR A 26 0.52 47.42 -23.82
C THR A 26 0.83 45.97 -23.46
N VAL A 27 0.28 45.02 -24.23
CA VAL A 27 0.57 43.58 -24.11
C VAL A 27 2.02 43.35 -24.53
N PRO A 28 2.91 42.87 -23.65
CA PRO A 28 4.23 42.41 -24.08
C PRO A 28 4.02 41.16 -24.92
N GLY A 29 4.46 41.18 -26.18
CA GLY A 29 4.44 40.01 -27.06
C GLY A 29 5.17 38.81 -26.45
N PRO A 30 4.79 37.57 -26.79
CA PRO A 30 5.44 36.38 -26.24
C PRO A 30 6.91 36.36 -26.64
N ARG A 31 7.81 36.46 -25.66
CA ARG A 31 9.22 36.10 -25.88
C ARG A 31 9.28 34.59 -26.02
N PRO A 32 9.87 34.03 -27.09
CA PRO A 32 10.14 32.60 -27.14
C PRO A 32 11.14 32.26 -26.04
N THR A 33 10.70 31.52 -25.03
CA THR A 33 11.58 30.93 -24.02
C THR A 33 12.36 29.80 -24.68
N THR A 34 13.52 30.11 -25.25
CA THR A 34 14.47 29.08 -25.68
C THR A 34 15.05 28.46 -24.40
N SER A 35 14.58 27.28 -24.02
CA SER A 35 15.22 26.50 -22.96
C SER A 35 16.60 26.05 -23.49
N PRO A 36 17.71 26.34 -22.79
CA PRO A 36 18.98 25.73 -23.14
C PRO A 36 18.91 24.26 -22.76
N VAL A 37 18.79 23.38 -23.76
CA VAL A 37 18.99 21.94 -23.57
C VAL A 37 20.47 21.74 -23.28
N THR A 38 20.79 21.51 -22.01
CA THR A 38 22.09 20.93 -21.65
C THR A 38 21.94 19.42 -21.87
N PRO A 39 22.79 18.76 -22.69
CA PRO A 39 22.81 17.31 -22.73
C PRO A 39 23.22 16.81 -21.35
N GLY A 40 22.25 16.35 -20.57
CA GLY A 40 22.51 15.66 -19.33
C GLY A 40 23.21 14.35 -19.68
N VAL A 41 24.52 14.27 -19.40
CA VAL A 41 25.24 13.01 -19.36
C VAL A 41 24.58 12.14 -18.29
N SER A 42 23.89 11.08 -18.70
CA SER A 42 23.33 10.09 -17.76
C SER A 42 24.50 9.47 -16.98
N PRO A 43 24.61 9.67 -15.66
CA PRO A 43 25.66 9.00 -14.92
C PRO A 43 25.30 7.51 -14.82
N ILE A 44 26.17 6.69 -15.39
CA ILE A 44 26.63 5.39 -14.91
C ILE A 44 25.51 4.40 -14.52
N ALA A 45 25.36 3.35 -15.34
CA ALA A 45 24.68 2.14 -14.93
C ALA A 45 25.29 1.62 -13.62
N SER A 46 24.54 1.72 -12.52
CA SER A 46 24.89 1.01 -11.29
C SER A 46 25.05 -0.47 -11.63
N PRO A 47 26.08 -1.17 -11.11
CA PRO A 47 26.08 -2.61 -11.19
C PRO A 47 24.81 -3.10 -10.50
N VAL A 48 23.94 -3.75 -11.27
CA VAL A 48 22.80 -4.49 -10.72
C VAL A 48 23.45 -5.64 -9.94
N SER A 49 23.56 -5.48 -8.62
CA SER A 49 23.84 -6.62 -7.75
C SER A 49 22.85 -7.71 -8.13
N ALA A 50 23.36 -8.89 -8.48
CA ALA A 50 22.51 -10.05 -8.65
C ALA A 50 21.65 -10.18 -7.37
N PRO A 51 20.32 -10.31 -7.49
CA PRO A 51 19.49 -10.41 -6.31
C PRO A 51 19.98 -11.60 -5.48
N ALA A 52 20.24 -11.37 -4.19
CA ALA A 52 20.41 -12.48 -3.25
C ALA A 52 19.19 -13.39 -3.44
N SER A 53 19.40 -14.71 -3.51
CA SER A 53 18.32 -15.66 -3.75
C SER A 53 17.23 -15.46 -2.69
N ALA A 54 16.12 -14.81 -3.07
CA ALA A 54 15.01 -14.57 -2.18
C ALA A 54 14.33 -15.89 -1.82
N THR A 55 14.04 -16.07 -0.53
CA THR A 55 13.26 -17.23 -0.07
C THR A 55 11.79 -16.83 -0.05
N PRO A 56 10.93 -17.45 -0.88
CA PRO A 56 9.51 -17.10 -0.91
C PRO A 56 8.82 -17.52 0.39
N PHE A 57 7.80 -16.76 0.77
CA PHE A 57 6.88 -17.20 1.82
C PHE A 57 6.09 -18.41 1.33
N ARG A 58 6.08 -19.47 2.13
CA ARG A 58 5.45 -20.74 1.77
C ARG A 58 4.80 -21.38 2.97
N LEU A 59 3.54 -21.80 2.81
CA LEU A 59 2.89 -22.73 3.71
C LEU A 59 3.22 -24.16 3.27
N GLU A 60 3.54 -25.01 4.24
CA GLU A 60 3.65 -26.45 4.02
C GLU A 60 2.30 -27.02 3.58
N ARG A 61 2.35 -27.95 2.64
CA ARG A 61 1.18 -28.55 1.99
C ARG A 61 1.28 -30.07 2.04
N PRO A 62 0.13 -30.78 2.15
CA PRO A 62 -1.21 -30.24 2.34
C PRO A 62 -1.46 -29.77 3.80
N LEU A 63 -2.38 -28.82 4.00
CA LEU A 63 -2.99 -28.60 5.31
C LEU A 63 -4.24 -29.47 5.43
N ARG A 64 -4.35 -30.20 6.54
CA ARG A 64 -5.49 -31.07 6.84
C ARG A 64 -6.32 -30.46 7.95
N ALA A 65 -7.62 -30.75 7.96
CA ALA A 65 -8.51 -30.35 9.04
C ALA A 65 -8.00 -30.89 10.39
N GLY A 66 -8.22 -30.12 11.46
CA GLY A 66 -7.87 -30.49 12.83
C GLY A 66 -6.40 -30.28 13.23
N VAL A 67 -5.50 -29.92 12.30
CA VAL A 67 -4.12 -29.56 12.67
C VAL A 67 -4.12 -28.30 13.54
N THR A 68 -3.19 -28.25 14.50
CA THR A 68 -3.06 -27.18 15.50
C THR A 68 -1.71 -26.46 15.42
N GLU A 69 -0.89 -26.83 14.44
CA GLU A 69 0.36 -26.17 14.12
C GLU A 69 0.47 -26.03 12.62
N ILE A 70 0.91 -24.86 12.17
CA ILE A 70 1.20 -24.58 10.77
C ILE A 70 2.70 -24.38 10.62
N ARG A 71 3.24 -24.98 9.57
CA ARG A 71 4.66 -24.92 9.22
C ARG A 71 4.84 -24.27 7.87
N GLY A 72 6.04 -23.77 7.63
CA GLY A 72 6.37 -23.14 6.38
C GLY A 72 7.77 -22.57 6.34
N THR A 73 8.04 -21.84 5.25
CA THR A 73 9.32 -21.19 5.02
C THR A 73 9.13 -19.73 4.60
N GLY A 74 10.20 -18.95 4.70
CA GLY A 74 10.26 -17.58 4.18
C GLY A 74 11.54 -16.87 4.60
N PRO A 75 11.61 -15.54 4.42
CA PRO A 75 12.78 -14.75 4.79
C PRO A 75 13.01 -14.76 6.31
N ALA A 76 14.24 -15.06 6.73
CA ALA A 76 14.60 -15.19 8.12
C ALA A 76 14.37 -13.91 8.94
N GLY A 77 13.88 -14.06 10.18
CA GLY A 77 13.67 -12.96 11.12
C GLY A 77 12.46 -12.08 10.81
N VAL A 78 11.62 -12.44 9.84
CA VAL A 78 10.40 -11.70 9.52
C VAL A 78 9.26 -12.12 10.45
N PRO A 79 8.61 -11.18 11.16
CA PRO A 79 7.37 -11.44 11.86
C PRO A 79 6.25 -11.78 10.88
N ILE A 80 5.47 -12.80 11.21
CA ILE A 80 4.37 -13.31 10.37
C ILE A 80 3.08 -13.44 11.15
N PHE A 81 1.99 -13.46 10.40
CA PHE A 81 0.64 -13.63 10.88
C PHE A 81 -0.10 -14.64 10.01
N ILE A 82 -0.80 -15.58 10.64
CA ILE A 82 -1.62 -16.58 10.00
C ILE A 82 -3.09 -16.22 10.21
N ALA A 83 -3.86 -16.20 9.12
CA ALA A 83 -5.25 -15.78 9.13
C ALA A 83 -6.16 -16.78 8.42
N ASP A 84 -7.42 -16.82 8.82
CA ASP A 84 -8.48 -17.49 8.08
C ASP A 84 -9.04 -16.54 7.01
N VAL A 85 -8.65 -16.76 5.75
CA VAL A 85 -9.08 -15.94 4.61
C VAL A 85 -10.56 -16.15 4.31
N THR A 86 -11.11 -17.34 4.57
CA THR A 86 -12.54 -17.63 4.39
C THR A 86 -13.38 -16.81 5.36
N PHE A 87 -12.89 -16.61 6.59
CA PHE A 87 -13.57 -15.83 7.63
C PHE A 87 -13.00 -14.41 7.76
N MET A 88 -12.91 -13.69 6.64
CA MET A 88 -12.52 -12.26 6.59
C MET A 88 -11.16 -11.94 7.23
N GLY A 89 -10.22 -12.87 7.18
CA GLY A 89 -8.87 -12.67 7.71
C GLY A 89 -8.79 -12.79 9.23
N GLU A 90 -9.67 -13.58 9.85
CA GLU A 90 -9.65 -13.80 11.31
C GLU A 90 -8.28 -14.31 11.77
N PRO A 91 -7.70 -13.72 12.85
CA PRO A 91 -6.42 -14.15 13.37
C PRO A 91 -6.42 -15.58 13.93
N LEU A 92 -5.56 -16.43 13.36
CA LEU A 92 -5.33 -17.79 13.85
C LEU A 92 -4.07 -17.89 14.71
N GLY A 93 -3.02 -17.13 14.37
CA GLY A 93 -1.76 -17.16 15.11
C GLY A 93 -0.72 -16.20 14.56
N THR A 94 0.34 -15.98 15.33
CA THR A 94 1.50 -15.16 14.94
C THR A 94 2.79 -15.92 15.20
N GLY A 95 3.85 -15.51 14.50
CA GLY A 95 5.18 -16.08 14.71
C GLY A 95 6.27 -15.20 14.12
N THR A 96 7.49 -15.72 14.15
CA THR A 96 8.64 -15.12 13.48
C THR A 96 9.39 -16.23 12.78
N ILE A 97 9.81 -15.97 11.55
CA ILE A 97 10.58 -16.94 10.76
C ILE A 97 11.97 -17.08 11.39
N GLY A 98 12.39 -18.31 11.62
CA GLY A 98 13.67 -18.65 12.20
C GLY A 98 14.86 -18.24 11.32
N PRO A 99 16.08 -18.25 11.88
CA PRO A 99 17.30 -17.94 11.13
C PRO A 99 17.59 -18.94 10.00
N ASP A 100 17.02 -20.14 10.08
CA ASP A 100 17.07 -21.20 9.07
C ASP A 100 16.02 -21.01 7.96
N GLY A 101 15.18 -19.97 8.04
CA GLY A 101 14.14 -19.68 7.06
C GLY A 101 12.89 -20.53 7.23
N THR A 102 12.73 -21.26 8.34
CA THR A 102 11.53 -22.06 8.65
C THR A 102 10.71 -21.43 9.78
N PHE A 103 9.43 -21.76 9.87
CA PHE A 103 8.59 -21.36 11.00
C PHE A 103 7.63 -22.46 11.42
N VAL A 104 7.22 -22.40 12.69
CA VAL A 104 6.12 -23.19 13.26
C VAL A 104 5.25 -22.24 14.06
N VAL A 105 3.96 -22.17 13.73
CA VAL A 105 2.99 -21.28 14.38
C VAL A 105 1.86 -22.14 14.97
N PRO A 106 1.63 -22.07 16.29
CA PRO A 106 0.47 -22.72 16.90
C PRO A 106 -0.82 -21.98 16.50
N VAL A 107 -1.87 -22.74 16.19
CA VAL A 107 -3.18 -22.23 15.77
C VAL A 107 -4.31 -23.06 16.40
N PRO A 108 -5.54 -22.53 16.49
CA PRO A 108 -6.71 -23.35 16.75
C PRO A 108 -6.86 -24.48 15.72
N PRO A 109 -7.55 -25.59 16.06
CA PRO A 109 -7.82 -26.66 15.11
C PRO A 109 -8.46 -26.12 13.82
N LEU A 110 -7.82 -26.36 12.68
CA LEU A 110 -8.28 -25.82 11.41
C LEU A 110 -9.57 -26.49 10.92
N PRO A 111 -10.60 -25.72 10.51
CA PRO A 111 -11.80 -26.31 9.92
C PRO A 111 -11.56 -26.79 8.48
N ASP A 112 -12.25 -27.86 8.08
CA ASP A 112 -12.23 -28.33 6.69
C ASP A 112 -12.83 -27.28 5.73
N GLY A 113 -12.29 -27.20 4.51
CA GLY A 113 -12.78 -26.30 3.47
C GLY A 113 -12.44 -24.81 3.70
N HIS A 114 -11.77 -24.47 4.79
CA HIS A 114 -11.30 -23.10 5.03
C HIS A 114 -10.01 -22.82 4.25
N ARG A 115 -9.79 -21.56 3.88
CA ARG A 115 -8.55 -21.10 3.27
C ARG A 115 -7.73 -20.36 4.30
N VAL A 116 -6.53 -20.87 4.58
CA VAL A 116 -5.59 -20.22 5.50
C VAL A 116 -4.58 -19.40 4.70
N GLY A 117 -4.25 -18.23 5.21
CA GLY A 117 -3.34 -17.27 4.59
C GLY A 117 -2.17 -16.90 5.49
N LEU A 118 -1.02 -16.66 4.87
CA LEU A 118 0.21 -16.18 5.49
C LEU A 118 0.43 -14.71 5.07
N ALA A 119 0.48 -13.81 6.04
CA ALA A 119 0.74 -12.39 5.86
C ALA A 119 1.91 -11.92 6.75
N LEU A 120 2.37 -10.70 6.52
CA LEU A 120 3.35 -10.05 7.39
C LEU A 120 2.70 -9.75 8.74
N GLY A 121 3.46 -9.97 9.81
CA GLY A 121 3.10 -9.57 11.16
C GLY A 121 3.37 -8.10 11.41
N VAL A 122 3.47 -7.74 12.70
CA VAL A 122 3.85 -6.39 13.11
C VAL A 122 5.35 -6.19 12.83
N LEU A 123 5.69 -5.25 11.94
CA LEU A 123 7.07 -4.96 11.56
C LEU A 123 7.70 -3.82 12.35
N ASP A 124 6.94 -3.12 13.19
CA ASP A 124 7.44 -2.02 14.01
C ASP A 124 8.61 -2.48 14.90
N GLY A 125 9.71 -1.72 14.87
CA GLY A 125 10.92 -2.05 15.61
C GLY A 125 11.78 -3.15 14.98
N THR A 126 11.39 -3.70 13.83
CA THR A 126 12.24 -4.59 13.00
C THR A 126 12.97 -3.78 11.92
N PRO A 127 14.05 -4.32 11.30
CA PRO A 127 14.68 -3.67 10.15
C PRO A 127 13.86 -3.78 8.86
N TRP A 128 12.80 -4.58 8.85
CA TRP A 128 12.00 -4.90 7.68
C TRP A 128 10.94 -3.85 7.40
N LYS A 129 10.63 -3.67 6.12
CA LYS A 129 9.50 -2.86 5.67
C LYS A 129 8.56 -3.68 4.80
N PRO A 130 7.26 -3.35 4.75
CA PRO A 130 6.33 -4.03 3.86
C PRO A 130 6.79 -4.04 2.40
N GLU A 131 7.39 -2.93 1.93
CA GLU A 131 7.85 -2.79 0.54
C GLU A 131 8.92 -3.80 0.14
N ASP A 132 9.71 -4.30 1.09
CA ASP A 132 10.77 -5.28 0.85
C ASP A 132 10.19 -6.59 0.29
N PHE A 133 8.91 -6.87 0.55
CA PHE A 133 8.25 -8.12 0.20
C PHE A 133 7.23 -8.00 -0.93
N TYR A 134 7.14 -6.87 -1.63
CA TYR A 134 6.24 -6.68 -2.78
C TYR A 134 6.79 -7.24 -4.10
N LEU A 135 8.01 -7.77 -4.10
CA LEU A 135 8.56 -8.42 -5.27
C LEU A 135 7.95 -9.82 -5.46
N PRO A 136 7.62 -10.23 -6.70
CA PRO A 136 7.04 -11.54 -6.97
C PRO A 136 7.86 -12.74 -6.49
N GLU A 137 9.17 -12.56 -6.27
CA GLU A 137 10.06 -13.58 -5.71
C GLU A 137 9.70 -13.99 -4.27
N TYR A 138 9.00 -13.12 -3.52
CA TYR A 138 8.51 -13.44 -2.18
C TYR A 138 7.14 -14.12 -2.19
N TYR A 139 6.50 -14.24 -3.35
CA TYR A 139 5.14 -14.77 -3.45
C TYR A 139 5.11 -16.29 -3.48
N GLY A 140 4.31 -16.85 -2.59
CA GLY A 140 3.89 -18.23 -2.59
C GLY A 140 3.03 -18.58 -3.79
N THR A 141 2.75 -19.88 -4.00
CA THR A 141 1.93 -20.36 -5.13
C THR A 141 0.46 -20.06 -4.91
N GLY A 142 0.06 -19.94 -3.64
CA GLY A 142 -1.27 -19.50 -3.26
C GLY A 142 -1.29 -18.01 -2.93
N PHE A 143 -0.34 -17.21 -3.44
CA PHE A 143 -0.40 -15.76 -3.34
C PHE A 143 -1.81 -15.26 -3.66
N MET A 144 -2.35 -14.41 -2.79
CA MET A 144 -3.71 -13.93 -2.90
C MET A 144 -3.83 -12.53 -2.32
N GLN A 145 -4.39 -11.62 -3.11
CA GLN A 145 -4.92 -10.36 -2.61
C GLN A 145 -6.43 -10.50 -2.50
N ALA A 146 -6.94 -10.55 -1.28
CA ALA A 146 -8.36 -10.63 -1.01
C ALA A 146 -8.86 -9.20 -0.70
N PRO A 147 -9.66 -8.57 -1.58
CA PRO A 147 -10.16 -7.22 -1.35
C PRO A 147 -10.85 -7.12 0.00
N GLN A 148 -10.59 -6.04 0.74
CA GLN A 148 -11.12 -5.78 2.09
C GLN A 148 -10.69 -6.77 3.19
N VAL A 149 -9.99 -7.85 2.85
CA VAL A 149 -9.49 -8.85 3.82
C VAL A 149 -7.99 -8.66 4.05
N GLY A 150 -7.18 -8.68 2.98
CA GLY A 150 -5.74 -8.51 3.13
C GLY A 150 -4.90 -8.99 1.96
N PHE A 151 -3.60 -8.80 2.14
CA PHE A 151 -2.54 -9.27 1.25
C PHE A 151 -1.89 -10.50 1.86
N PHE A 152 -1.99 -11.64 1.18
CA PHE A 152 -1.43 -12.90 1.64
C PHE A 152 -0.31 -13.34 0.70
N HIS A 153 0.90 -13.48 1.24
CA HIS A 153 2.05 -13.94 0.47
C HIS A 153 1.90 -15.40 0.04
N ASP A 154 1.20 -16.22 0.82
CA ASP A 154 0.77 -17.56 0.42
C ASP A 154 -0.59 -17.89 1.04
N THR A 155 -1.36 -18.75 0.39
CA THR A 155 -2.61 -19.29 0.93
C THR A 155 -2.77 -20.75 0.55
N VAL A 156 -3.53 -21.49 1.34
CA VAL A 156 -3.75 -22.92 1.12
C VAL A 156 -5.16 -23.30 1.58
N MET A 157 -5.81 -24.17 0.82
CA MET A 157 -7.05 -24.79 1.26
C MET A 157 -6.74 -25.87 2.29
N VAL A 158 -7.48 -25.85 3.40
CA VAL A 158 -7.54 -26.96 4.32
C VAL A 158 -8.43 -28.02 3.68
N GLY A 159 -7.89 -29.24 3.54
CA GLY A 159 -8.65 -30.39 3.06
C GLY A 159 -8.95 -31.40 4.16
N GLU A 160 -9.78 -32.38 3.83
CA GLU A 160 -10.12 -33.46 4.74
C GLU A 160 -8.89 -34.32 5.13
N GLN A 161 -9.02 -35.01 6.26
CA GLN A 161 -7.93 -35.78 6.87
C GLN A 161 -7.77 -37.18 6.27
#